data_AF-A0A428HDA9-F1
#
_entry.id   AF-A0A428HDA9-F1
#
_cell.length_a   1.000
_cell.length_b   1.000
_cell.length_c   1.000
_cell.angle_alpha   90.00
_cell.angle_beta   90.00
_cell.angle_gamma   90.00
#
_symmetry.space_group_name_H-M   'P 1'
#
loop_
_entity.id
_entity.type
_entity.pdbx_description
1 polymer ?
#
loop_
_entity_poly.entity_id
_entity_poly.type
_entity_poly.pdbx_seq_one_letter_code
_entity_poly.pdbx_strand_id
1 'polypeptide(L)'
;MLMIKFLEMILKISDNYITSYFNNSIYIAPLRATAERYYRLRNLSIEEVDSSGGNLVDFLYNLDNEMFQQFQKWTNEFLGFQVEKDVIGYDGINKGYVSIYIRKSGDQDRYNLSDTGFGYSQILPIVTQLWFIANNPKKGVYLSRYPTTIIIEQPELHLHPKLQSKLISAICSLANRNFRFIIETHSETIINKIGDLIYNKKIGNEDVNIQIFSKRNGKMETIVESASYDKEGFLENWPIGFFDEGNYL
;
A
#
# COMPACT_ATOMS: atom_id res chain seq x y z
N MET A 1 -5.49 46.84 -1.16
CA MET A 1 -4.36 47.13 -2.09
C MET A 1 -3.07 46.36 -1.76
N LEU A 2 -2.79 45.98 -0.49
CA LEU A 2 -1.62 45.15 -0.15
C LEU A 2 -1.69 43.72 -0.69
N MET A 3 -2.86 43.07 -0.64
CA MET A 3 -3.03 41.66 -1.02
C MET A 3 -2.73 41.39 -2.51
N ILE A 4 -3.06 42.35 -3.39
CA ILE A 4 -2.79 42.26 -4.84
C ILE A 4 -1.28 42.23 -5.11
N LYS A 5 -0.48 42.95 -4.32
CA LYS A 5 0.99 42.99 -4.46
C LYS A 5 1.66 41.65 -4.12
N PHE A 6 1.01 40.83 -3.29
CA PHE A 6 1.51 39.50 -2.90
C PHE A 6 0.82 38.37 -3.65
N LEU A 7 -0.18 38.65 -4.50
CA LEU A 7 -0.96 37.63 -5.18
C LEU A 7 -0.09 36.73 -6.04
N GLU A 8 0.80 37.29 -6.86
CA GLU A 8 1.74 36.51 -7.68
C GLU A 8 2.66 35.63 -6.84
N MET A 9 3.13 36.14 -5.70
CA MET A 9 3.97 35.38 -4.77
C MET A 9 3.20 34.24 -4.11
N ILE A 10 1.96 34.49 -3.67
CA ILE A 10 1.08 33.47 -3.08
C ILE A 10 0.78 32.39 -4.12
N LEU A 11 0.41 32.77 -5.35
CA LEU A 11 0.15 31.82 -6.43
C LEU A 11 1.37 30.95 -6.73
N LYS A 12 2.57 31.54 -6.82
CA LYS A 12 3.81 30.79 -7.04
C LYS A 12 4.15 29.85 -5.89
N ILE A 13 3.92 30.26 -4.64
CA ILE A 13 4.13 29.40 -3.47
C ILE A 13 3.12 28.24 -3.47
N SER A 14 1.85 28.52 -3.73
CA SER A 14 0.79 27.52 -3.81
C SER A 14 1.04 26.52 -4.95
N ASP A 15 1.44 27.00 -6.13
CA ASP A 15 1.76 26.17 -7.28
C ASP A 15 2.94 25.23 -6.99
N ASN A 16 4.03 25.78 -6.42
CA ASN A 16 5.18 24.97 -5.98
C ASN A 16 4.78 23.94 -4.92
N TYR A 17 3.92 24.33 -3.96
CA TYR A 17 3.43 23.44 -2.91
C TYR A 17 2.60 22.30 -3.51
N ILE A 18 1.59 22.61 -4.32
CA ILE A 18 0.69 21.65 -4.96
C ILE A 18 1.50 20.69 -5.84
N THR A 19 2.35 21.23 -6.71
CA THR A 19 3.21 20.43 -7.60
C THR A 19 4.12 19.50 -6.80
N SER A 20 4.78 20.02 -5.77
CA SER A 20 5.67 19.19 -4.94
C SER A 20 4.90 18.14 -4.13
N TYR A 21 3.69 18.45 -3.66
CA TYR A 21 2.85 17.51 -2.92
C TYR A 21 2.41 16.34 -3.81
N PHE A 22 1.88 16.63 -5.00
CA PHE A 22 1.41 15.60 -5.92
C PHE A 22 2.56 14.81 -6.58
N ASN A 23 3.70 15.44 -6.84
CA ASN A 23 4.91 14.71 -7.28
C ASN A 23 5.44 13.72 -6.23
N ASN A 24 5.12 13.94 -4.95
CA ASN A 24 5.44 13.02 -3.86
C ASN A 24 4.27 12.08 -3.52
N SER A 25 3.26 11.97 -4.39
CA SER A 25 2.16 11.05 -4.20
C SER A 25 2.39 9.76 -4.97
N ILE A 26 2.07 8.63 -4.36
CA ILE A 26 2.25 7.29 -4.91
C ILE A 26 0.89 6.64 -4.94
N TYR A 27 0.52 6.09 -6.09
CA TYR A 27 -0.79 5.49 -6.32
C TYR A 27 -0.65 4.00 -6.62
N ILE A 28 -1.44 3.18 -5.94
CA ILE A 28 -1.52 1.73 -6.13
C ILE A 28 -2.94 1.37 -6.56
N ALA A 29 -3.04 0.77 -7.74
CA ALA A 29 -4.29 0.40 -8.38
C ALA A 29 -4.98 -0.81 -7.70
N PRO A 30 -6.30 -0.97 -7.86
CA PRO A 30 -7.05 -2.05 -7.24
C PRO A 30 -6.72 -3.41 -7.86
N LEU A 31 -6.59 -3.45 -9.19
CA LEU A 31 -6.18 -4.66 -9.92
C LEU A 31 -4.68 -4.66 -10.15
N ARG A 32 -4.00 -5.64 -9.55
CA ARG A 32 -2.55 -5.78 -9.67
C ARG A 32 -2.17 -6.96 -10.57
N ALA A 33 -0.96 -6.90 -11.11
CA ALA A 33 -0.42 -7.87 -12.03
C ALA A 33 -0.53 -9.31 -11.48
N THR A 34 -0.94 -10.22 -12.35
CA THR A 34 -1.07 -11.64 -12.01
C THR A 34 0.30 -12.29 -11.91
N ALA A 35 0.37 -13.40 -11.17
CA ALA A 35 1.62 -14.13 -11.03
C ALA A 35 1.86 -15.08 -12.22
N GLU A 36 3.09 -15.09 -12.71
CA GLU A 36 3.57 -16.02 -13.75
C GLU A 36 4.63 -16.94 -13.15
N ARG A 37 4.79 -18.15 -13.71
CA ARG A 37 5.85 -19.08 -13.26
C ARG A 37 7.25 -18.55 -13.55
N TYR A 38 7.41 -17.94 -14.73
CA TYR A 38 8.68 -17.48 -15.27
C TYR A 38 8.49 -16.10 -15.88
N TYR A 39 9.20 -15.12 -15.34
CA TYR A 39 9.17 -13.75 -15.82
C TYR A 39 10.39 -13.51 -16.70
N ARG A 40 10.16 -12.95 -17.88
CA ARG A 40 11.25 -12.53 -18.75
C ARG A 40 11.77 -11.16 -18.32
N LEU A 41 13.04 -11.10 -17.92
CA LEU A 41 13.69 -9.85 -17.54
C LEU A 41 13.78 -8.87 -18.72
N ARG A 42 13.33 -7.64 -18.48
CA ARG A 42 13.37 -6.55 -19.46
C ARG A 42 14.68 -5.75 -19.40
N ASN A 43 15.53 -5.97 -18.38
CA ASN A 43 16.80 -5.28 -18.15
C ASN A 43 16.67 -3.74 -18.14
N LEU A 44 15.54 -3.25 -17.68
CA LEU A 44 15.31 -1.82 -17.53
C LEU A 44 15.83 -1.38 -16.16
N SER A 45 16.41 -0.18 -16.09
CA SER A 45 16.64 0.49 -14.81
C SER A 45 15.28 0.90 -14.27
N ILE A 46 14.90 0.35 -13.12
CA ILE A 46 13.60 0.59 -12.52
C ILE A 46 13.81 1.27 -11.17
N GLU A 47 13.26 2.47 -11.04
CA GLU A 47 13.38 3.28 -9.82
C GLU A 47 12.20 3.10 -8.85
N GLU A 48 11.10 2.50 -9.30
CA GLU A 48 9.91 2.22 -8.52
C GLU A 48 9.04 1.12 -9.14
N VAL A 49 8.20 0.52 -8.31
CA VAL A 49 7.17 -0.41 -8.77
C VAL A 49 6.00 0.38 -9.32
N ASP A 50 5.52 0.01 -10.51
CA ASP A 50 4.36 0.65 -11.16
C ASP A 50 3.10 0.47 -10.31
N SER A 51 2.10 1.34 -10.51
CA SER A 51 0.84 1.31 -9.76
C SER A 51 0.11 -0.03 -9.81
N SER A 52 0.26 -0.80 -10.89
CA SER A 52 -0.30 -2.15 -11.07
C SER A 52 0.64 -3.28 -10.64
N GLY A 53 1.92 -2.99 -10.34
CA GLY A 53 2.93 -4.00 -10.05
C GLY A 53 3.47 -4.76 -11.27
N GLY A 54 3.20 -4.30 -12.50
CA GLY A 54 3.63 -4.99 -13.72
C GLY A 54 5.15 -5.17 -13.89
N ASN A 55 5.94 -4.30 -13.25
CA ASN A 55 7.40 -4.33 -13.27
C ASN A 55 8.02 -4.88 -11.97
N LEU A 56 7.19 -5.44 -11.07
CA LEU A 56 7.60 -5.89 -9.73
C LEU A 56 8.80 -6.84 -9.77
N VAL A 57 8.81 -7.78 -10.71
CA VAL A 57 9.87 -8.81 -10.76
C VAL A 57 11.19 -8.23 -11.22
N ASP A 58 11.18 -7.37 -12.23
CA ASP A 58 12.38 -6.64 -12.65
C ASP A 58 12.89 -5.72 -11.51
N PHE A 59 11.98 -5.08 -10.76
CA PHE A 59 12.33 -4.28 -9.58
C PHE A 59 13.01 -5.12 -8.50
N LEU A 60 12.39 -6.22 -8.07
CA LEU A 60 12.95 -7.14 -7.06
C LEU A 60 14.27 -7.76 -7.53
N TYR A 61 14.41 -8.03 -8.82
CA TYR A 61 15.64 -8.54 -9.41
C TYR A 61 16.79 -7.53 -9.28
N ASN A 62 16.53 -6.26 -9.56
CA ASN A 62 17.51 -5.15 -9.52
C ASN A 62 17.87 -4.67 -8.11
N LEU A 63 17.12 -5.07 -7.06
CA LEU A 63 17.54 -4.83 -5.68
C LEU A 63 18.86 -5.55 -5.40
N ASP A 64 19.81 -4.84 -4.79
CA ASP A 64 21.03 -5.46 -4.28
C ASP A 64 20.70 -6.50 -3.19
N ASN A 65 21.67 -7.36 -2.90
CA ASN A 65 21.46 -8.48 -1.99
C ASN A 65 21.11 -8.03 -0.56
N GLU A 66 21.65 -6.91 -0.10
CA GLU A 66 21.40 -6.41 1.25
C GLU A 66 19.98 -5.87 1.37
N MET A 67 19.58 -5.02 0.42
CA MET A 67 18.22 -4.51 0.27
C MET A 67 17.20 -5.64 0.13
N PHE A 68 17.49 -6.65 -0.70
CA PHE A 68 16.59 -7.78 -0.86
C PHE A 68 16.44 -8.60 0.44
N GLN A 69 17.52 -8.82 1.19
CA GLN A 69 17.45 -9.50 2.49
C GLN A 69 16.66 -8.69 3.53
N GLN A 70 16.81 -7.37 3.55
CA GLN A 70 16.02 -6.48 4.40
C GLN A 70 14.53 -6.56 4.04
N PHE A 71 14.19 -6.58 2.75
CA PHE A 71 12.83 -6.78 2.27
C PHE A 71 12.26 -8.14 2.71
N GLN A 72 13.04 -9.22 2.60
CA GLN A 72 12.65 -10.56 3.07
C GLN A 72 12.37 -10.60 4.57
N LYS A 73 13.23 -9.95 5.37
CA LYS A 73 13.04 -9.87 6.82
C LYS A 73 11.77 -9.10 7.17
N TRP A 74 11.56 -7.95 6.53
CA TRP A 74 10.41 -7.08 6.78
C TRP A 74 9.08 -7.77 6.39
N THR A 75 9.03 -8.42 5.23
CA THR A 75 7.84 -9.19 4.82
C THR A 75 7.55 -10.35 5.77
N ASN A 76 8.57 -11.03 6.30
CA ASN A 76 8.36 -12.08 7.29
C ASN A 76 7.83 -11.54 8.61
N GLU A 77 8.39 -10.43 9.09
CA GLU A 77 7.99 -9.80 10.35
C GLU A 77 6.54 -9.31 10.32
N PHE A 78 6.17 -8.56 9.27
CA PHE A 78 4.84 -7.95 9.19
C PHE A 78 3.77 -8.88 8.64
N LEU A 79 4.11 -9.73 7.66
CA LEU A 79 3.14 -10.53 6.91
C LEU A 79 3.22 -12.03 7.21
N GLY A 80 4.33 -12.49 7.80
CA GLY A 80 4.56 -13.91 8.12
C GLY A 80 4.91 -14.76 6.90
N PHE A 81 5.55 -14.17 5.89
CA PHE A 81 6.13 -14.91 4.76
C PHE A 81 7.39 -14.21 4.24
N GLN A 82 8.29 -14.99 3.63
CA GLN A 82 9.47 -14.50 2.93
C GLN A 82 9.28 -14.60 1.42
N VAL A 83 9.85 -13.64 0.70
CA VAL A 83 9.88 -13.62 -0.76
C VAL A 83 11.23 -14.13 -1.22
N GLU A 84 11.28 -15.14 -2.06
CA GLU A 84 12.52 -15.66 -2.65
C GLU A 84 12.49 -15.47 -4.17
N LYS A 85 13.68 -15.38 -4.79
CA LYS A 85 13.82 -15.29 -6.25
C LYS A 85 14.89 -16.28 -6.72
N ASP A 86 14.58 -17.00 -7.80
CA ASP A 86 15.54 -17.82 -8.53
C ASP A 86 15.76 -17.24 -9.93
N VAL A 87 17.00 -17.29 -10.41
CA VAL A 87 17.39 -16.84 -11.75
C VAL A 87 17.74 -18.09 -12.58
N ILE A 88 17.05 -18.27 -13.70
CA ILE A 88 17.15 -19.46 -14.55
C ILE A 88 17.72 -19.06 -15.91
N GLY A 89 18.75 -19.77 -16.38
CA GLY A 89 19.38 -19.56 -17.69
C GLY A 89 20.62 -18.66 -17.64
N TYR A 90 21.57 -18.95 -16.75
CA TYR A 90 22.81 -18.19 -16.61
C TYR A 90 23.95 -18.82 -17.43
N ASP A 91 23.84 -18.72 -18.74
CA ASP A 91 24.82 -19.18 -19.71
C ASP A 91 25.18 -18.04 -20.66
N GLY A 92 25.70 -16.94 -20.10
CA GLY A 92 26.51 -15.88 -20.73
C GLY A 92 25.89 -15.05 -21.87
N ILE A 93 24.80 -15.53 -22.49
CA ILE A 93 24.28 -15.06 -23.78
C ILE A 93 22.77 -14.78 -23.68
N ASN A 94 22.02 -15.53 -22.87
CA ASN A 94 20.60 -15.29 -22.60
C ASN A 94 20.41 -14.68 -21.22
N LYS A 95 19.80 -13.50 -21.14
CA LYS A 95 19.43 -12.91 -19.86
C LYS A 95 18.15 -13.61 -19.37
N GLY A 96 18.34 -14.33 -18.26
CA GLY A 96 17.50 -15.41 -17.76
C GLY A 96 16.09 -15.02 -17.32
N TYR A 97 15.27 -16.05 -17.19
CA TYR A 97 13.96 -15.95 -16.57
C TYR A 97 14.12 -15.86 -15.06
N VAL A 98 13.23 -15.13 -14.40
CA VAL A 98 13.16 -15.08 -12.94
C VAL A 98 11.87 -15.73 -12.47
N SER A 99 11.96 -16.49 -11.38
CA SER A 99 10.81 -17.06 -10.71
C SER A 99 10.75 -16.52 -9.28
N ILE A 100 9.57 -16.07 -8.86
CA ILE A 100 9.32 -15.61 -7.49
C ILE A 100 8.68 -16.74 -6.70
N TYR A 101 9.15 -16.93 -5.47
CA TYR A 101 8.63 -17.92 -4.53
C TYR A 101 8.22 -17.25 -3.23
N ILE A 102 7.25 -17.85 -2.54
CA ILE A 102 6.82 -17.48 -1.20
C ILE A 102 7.09 -18.65 -0.26
N ARG A 103 7.74 -18.35 0.86
CA ARG A 103 7.90 -19.27 1.99
C ARG A 103 7.15 -18.72 3.19
N LYS A 104 6.16 -19.47 3.69
CA LYS A 104 5.42 -19.05 4.89
C LYS A 104 6.30 -19.25 6.13
N SER A 105 6.12 -18.40 7.13
CA SER A 105 6.86 -18.52 8.40
C SER A 105 6.54 -19.86 9.07
N GLY A 106 7.57 -20.64 9.40
CA GLY A 106 7.45 -21.98 9.95
C GLY A 106 7.30 -23.11 8.92
N ASP A 107 7.23 -22.79 7.63
CA ASP A 107 7.18 -23.77 6.55
C ASP A 107 8.57 -24.12 6.03
N GLN A 108 8.83 -25.39 5.77
CA GLN A 108 10.09 -25.86 5.18
C GLN A 108 10.06 -25.77 3.65
N ASP A 109 8.88 -25.70 3.06
CA ASP A 109 8.71 -25.61 1.63
C ASP A 109 8.51 -24.17 1.17
N ARG A 110 8.93 -23.92 -0.07
CA ARG A 110 8.64 -22.68 -0.80
C ARG A 110 7.75 -23.01 -1.99
N TYR A 111 6.84 -22.10 -2.31
CA TYR A 111 5.87 -22.27 -3.37
C TYR A 111 6.05 -21.18 -4.40
N ASN A 112 5.98 -21.53 -5.68
CA ASN A 112 6.03 -20.50 -6.73
C ASN A 112 4.85 -19.54 -6.56
N LEU A 113 5.07 -18.25 -6.77
CA LEU A 113 4.04 -17.22 -6.60
C LEU A 113 2.78 -17.52 -7.43
N SER A 114 2.93 -18.10 -8.62
CA SER A 114 1.80 -18.51 -9.47
C SER A 114 1.00 -19.70 -8.92
N ASP A 115 1.61 -20.51 -8.04
CA ASP A 115 0.98 -21.63 -7.37
C ASP A 115 0.43 -21.26 -5.97
N THR A 116 0.82 -20.09 -5.47
CA THR A 116 0.22 -19.52 -4.26
C THR A 116 -1.10 -18.85 -4.63
N GLY A 117 -2.13 -19.01 -3.80
CA GLY A 117 -3.43 -18.38 -4.06
C GLY A 117 -3.31 -16.88 -4.37
N PHE A 118 -4.23 -16.37 -5.20
CA PHE A 118 -4.20 -15.05 -5.83
C PHE A 118 -3.88 -13.87 -4.88
N GLY A 119 -4.16 -13.98 -3.58
CA GLY A 119 -3.85 -12.94 -2.59
C GLY A 119 -2.36 -12.57 -2.48
N TYR A 120 -1.41 -13.51 -2.68
CA TYR A 120 0.01 -13.20 -2.57
C TYR A 120 0.51 -12.34 -3.75
N SER A 121 0.02 -12.58 -4.96
CA SER A 121 0.37 -11.75 -6.11
C SER A 121 -0.24 -10.34 -6.01
N GLN A 122 -1.42 -10.21 -5.39
CA GLN A 122 -2.04 -8.91 -5.16
C GLN A 122 -1.41 -8.10 -4.03
N ILE A 123 -0.87 -8.74 -2.98
CA ILE A 123 -0.26 -8.02 -1.87
C ILE A 123 1.18 -7.62 -2.17
N LEU A 124 1.92 -8.40 -2.96
CA LEU A 124 3.35 -8.22 -3.18
C LEU A 124 3.73 -6.83 -3.73
N PRO A 125 3.03 -6.29 -4.76
CA PRO A 125 3.26 -4.93 -5.24
C PRO A 125 3.11 -3.87 -4.15
N ILE A 126 2.08 -3.98 -3.30
CA ILE A 126 1.84 -3.02 -2.20
C ILE A 126 3.01 -3.06 -1.24
N VAL A 127 3.35 -4.25 -0.74
CA VAL A 127 4.31 -4.38 0.35
C VAL A 127 5.74 -4.10 -0.11
N THR A 128 6.07 -4.37 -1.38
CA THR A 128 7.32 -3.94 -1.99
C THR A 128 7.41 -2.42 -2.08
N GLN A 129 6.35 -1.73 -2.52
CA GLN A 129 6.34 -0.26 -2.54
C GLN A 129 6.48 0.32 -1.14
N LEU A 130 5.66 -0.12 -0.18
CA LEU A 130 5.71 0.34 1.21
C LEU A 130 7.09 0.19 1.82
N TRP A 131 7.69 -1.01 1.68
CA TRP A 131 9.02 -1.28 2.20
C TRP A 131 10.07 -0.38 1.54
N PHE A 132 10.05 -0.26 0.22
CA PHE A 132 11.03 0.53 -0.51
C PHE A 132 10.95 2.01 -0.17
N ILE A 133 9.74 2.57 -0.08
CA ILE A 133 9.53 3.97 0.31
C ILE A 133 10.04 4.22 1.72
N ALA A 134 9.79 3.29 2.65
CA ALA A 134 10.21 3.41 4.03
C ALA A 134 11.73 3.26 4.25
N ASN A 135 12.41 2.45 3.41
CA ASN A 135 13.81 2.08 3.63
C ASN A 135 14.78 2.68 2.61
N ASN A 136 14.33 3.27 1.50
CA ASN A 136 15.21 3.84 0.51
C ASN A 136 15.73 5.22 0.95
N PRO A 137 17.03 5.40 1.22
CA PRO A 137 17.59 6.67 1.66
C PRO A 137 17.58 7.75 0.56
N LYS A 138 17.54 7.37 -0.73
CA LYS A 138 17.55 8.30 -1.88
C LYS A 138 16.18 8.90 -2.19
N LYS A 139 15.10 8.13 -1.96
CA LYS A 139 13.70 8.62 -1.96
C LYS A 139 13.24 8.99 -0.54
N GLY A 140 14.13 8.86 0.44
CA GLY A 140 13.82 9.06 1.84
C GLY A 140 13.32 10.47 2.09
N VAL A 141 12.07 10.54 2.56
CA VAL A 141 11.51 11.40 3.62
C VAL A 141 12.33 12.62 4.07
N TYR A 142 13.63 12.49 4.29
CA TYR A 142 14.52 13.53 4.78
C TYR A 142 14.85 14.64 3.77
N LEU A 143 14.55 14.45 2.48
CA LEU A 143 14.81 15.46 1.44
C LEU A 143 13.57 16.22 0.98
N SER A 144 12.37 15.70 1.21
CA SER A 144 11.14 16.41 0.83
C SER A 144 10.63 17.27 1.97
N ARG A 145 10.41 18.55 1.69
CA ARG A 145 9.72 19.48 2.59
C ARG A 145 8.25 19.09 2.81
N TYR A 146 7.74 18.14 2.02
CA TYR A 146 6.36 17.71 1.99
C TYR A 146 6.25 16.21 2.24
N PRO A 147 5.21 15.76 2.96
CA PRO A 147 5.00 14.35 3.19
C PRO A 147 4.63 13.62 1.91
N THR A 148 5.06 12.36 1.83
CA THR A 148 4.69 11.42 0.79
C THR A 148 3.28 10.89 1.08
N THR A 149 2.39 10.98 0.10
CA THR A 149 1.01 10.48 0.23
C THR A 149 0.88 9.20 -0.59
N ILE A 150 0.53 8.10 0.07
CA ILE A 150 0.38 6.78 -0.54
C ILE A 150 -1.12 6.47 -0.62
N ILE A 151 -1.62 6.35 -1.83
CA ILE A 151 -3.02 6.09 -2.14
C ILE A 151 -3.13 4.63 -2.58
N ILE A 152 -3.97 3.86 -1.89
CA ILE A 152 -4.13 2.42 -2.14
C ILE A 152 -5.61 2.14 -2.34
N GLU A 153 -5.96 1.69 -3.54
CA GLU A 153 -7.34 1.27 -3.83
C GLU A 153 -7.53 -0.22 -3.50
N GLN A 154 -8.58 -0.50 -2.72
CA GLN A 154 -9.09 -1.84 -2.41
C GLN A 154 -7.98 -2.86 -2.08
N PRO A 155 -7.12 -2.59 -1.07
CA PRO A 155 -6.02 -3.49 -0.72
C PRO A 155 -6.49 -4.90 -0.31
N GLU A 156 -7.76 -5.06 0.05
CA GLU A 156 -8.39 -6.32 0.44
C GLU A 156 -8.70 -7.30 -0.70
N LEU A 157 -8.71 -6.85 -1.96
CA LEU A 157 -9.17 -7.68 -3.07
C LEU A 157 -8.41 -9.01 -3.14
N HIS A 158 -9.17 -10.11 -3.16
CA HIS A 158 -8.68 -11.49 -3.18
C HIS A 158 -7.73 -11.88 -2.04
N LEU A 159 -7.70 -11.08 -0.96
CA LEU A 159 -6.82 -11.30 0.17
C LEU A 159 -7.61 -11.93 1.32
N HIS A 160 -7.05 -12.99 1.92
CA HIS A 160 -7.64 -13.58 3.12
C HIS A 160 -7.68 -12.54 4.26
N PRO A 161 -8.76 -12.48 5.08
CA PRO A 161 -8.89 -11.49 6.18
C PRO A 161 -7.64 -11.34 7.06
N LYS A 162 -7.03 -12.47 7.47
CA LYS A 162 -5.77 -12.49 8.21
C LYS A 162 -4.64 -11.67 7.56
N LEU A 163 -4.47 -11.74 6.24
CA LEU A 163 -3.45 -10.97 5.52
C LEU A 163 -3.86 -9.50 5.39
N GLN A 164 -5.15 -9.18 5.27
CA GLN A 164 -5.65 -7.81 5.31
C GLN A 164 -5.27 -7.14 6.65
N SER A 165 -5.54 -7.80 7.78
CA SER A 165 -5.18 -7.27 9.10
C SER A 165 -3.67 -7.04 9.27
N LYS A 166 -2.85 -7.94 8.73
CA LYS A 166 -1.38 -7.79 8.75
C LYS A 166 -0.92 -6.64 7.87
N LEU A 167 -1.49 -6.49 6.67
CA LEU A 167 -1.20 -5.38 5.77
C LEU A 167 -1.51 -4.03 6.43
N ILE A 168 -2.68 -3.90 7.05
CA ILE A 168 -3.06 -2.67 7.77
C ILE A 168 -2.12 -2.40 8.94
N SER A 169 -1.72 -3.43 9.69
CA SER A 169 -0.72 -3.27 10.76
C SER A 169 0.61 -2.72 10.22
N ALA A 170 1.05 -3.21 9.06
CA ALA A 170 2.25 -2.70 8.39
C ALA A 170 2.08 -1.24 7.93
N ILE A 171 0.95 -0.91 7.29
CA ILE A 171 0.66 0.46 6.84
C ILE A 171 0.64 1.43 8.04
N CYS A 172 -0.11 1.11 9.10
CA CYS A 172 -0.19 1.94 10.30
C CYS A 172 1.17 2.10 10.99
N SER A 173 2.05 1.10 10.94
CA SER A 173 3.42 1.21 11.50
C SER A 173 4.30 2.19 10.73
N LEU A 174 4.00 2.43 9.45
CA LEU A 174 4.71 3.39 8.60
C LEU A 174 4.08 4.78 8.67
N ALA A 175 2.78 4.87 8.97
CA ALA A 175 2.05 6.13 9.05
C ALA A 175 2.67 7.06 10.10
N ASN A 176 3.06 8.25 9.65
CA ASN A 176 3.61 9.30 10.51
C ASN A 176 3.53 10.66 9.80
N ARG A 177 4.16 11.70 10.35
CA ARG A 177 4.14 13.06 9.77
C ARG A 177 4.68 13.15 8.33
N ASN A 178 5.51 12.19 7.92
CA ASN A 178 6.14 12.14 6.60
C ASN A 178 5.42 11.19 5.63
N PHE A 179 4.66 10.22 6.13
CA PHE A 179 3.92 9.25 5.33
C PHE A 179 2.44 9.30 5.65
N ARG A 180 1.65 9.77 4.69
CA ARG A 180 0.20 9.81 4.77
C ARG A 180 -0.40 8.72 3.91
N PHE A 181 -1.46 8.09 4.38
CA PHE A 181 -2.14 7.02 3.67
C PHE A 181 -3.57 7.41 3.36
N ILE A 182 -4.01 7.13 2.13
CA ILE A 182 -5.40 7.19 1.72
C ILE A 182 -5.74 5.78 1.24
N ILE A 183 -6.69 5.13 1.92
CA ILE A 183 -7.06 3.75 1.63
C ILE A 183 -8.54 3.74 1.28
N GLU A 184 -8.84 3.29 0.06
CA GLU A 184 -10.21 2.91 -0.29
C GLU A 184 -10.45 1.47 0.15
N THR A 185 -11.51 1.22 0.90
CA THR A 185 -11.83 -0.14 1.35
C THR A 185 -13.33 -0.35 1.55
N HIS A 186 -13.76 -1.57 1.28
CA HIS A 186 -15.05 -2.15 1.63
C HIS A 186 -14.92 -3.24 2.70
N SER A 187 -13.71 -3.45 3.24
CA SER A 187 -13.44 -4.54 4.16
C SER A 187 -13.74 -4.16 5.62
N GLU A 188 -14.71 -4.86 6.21
CA GLU A 188 -14.93 -4.86 7.66
C GLU A 188 -13.65 -5.24 8.43
N THR A 189 -12.86 -6.18 7.90
CA THR A 189 -11.62 -6.63 8.55
C THR A 189 -10.59 -5.50 8.65
N ILE A 190 -10.53 -4.63 7.64
CA ILE A 190 -9.62 -3.47 7.65
C ILE A 190 -10.08 -2.46 8.70
N ILE A 191 -11.36 -2.11 8.69
CA ILE A 191 -11.96 -1.16 9.65
C ILE A 191 -11.75 -1.67 11.09
N ASN A 192 -12.17 -2.91 11.38
CA ASN A 192 -12.01 -3.49 12.71
C ASN A 192 -10.55 -3.57 13.16
N LYS A 193 -9.61 -3.82 12.23
CA LYS A 193 -8.18 -3.87 12.58
C LYS A 193 -7.64 -2.50 13.00
N ILE A 194 -8.11 -1.41 12.39
CA ILE A 194 -7.70 -0.06 12.77
C ILE A 194 -8.17 0.23 14.21
N GLY A 195 -9.43 -0.08 14.53
CA GLY A 195 -9.95 0.03 15.90
C GLY A 195 -9.13 -0.77 16.91
N ASP A 196 -8.78 -2.02 16.59
CA ASP A 196 -7.91 -2.86 17.42
C ASP A 196 -6.51 -2.23 17.63
N LEU A 197 -5.93 -1.60 16.62
CA LEU A 197 -4.63 -0.91 16.75
C LEU A 197 -4.73 0.33 17.66
N ILE A 198 -5.85 1.05 17.63
CA ILE A 198 -6.12 2.18 18.52
C ILE A 198 -6.29 1.69 19.96
N TYR A 199 -7.10 0.66 20.19
CA TYR A 199 -7.30 0.05 21.50
C TYR A 199 -5.96 -0.38 22.13
N ASN A 200 -5.08 -0.99 21.32
CA ASN A 200 -3.74 -1.41 21.73
C ASN A 200 -2.70 -0.28 21.76
N LYS A 201 -3.10 0.98 21.57
CA LYS A 201 -2.26 2.18 21.59
C LYS A 201 -1.08 2.13 20.61
N LYS A 202 -1.28 1.48 19.46
CA LYS A 202 -0.28 1.42 18.38
C LYS A 202 -0.35 2.65 17.48
N ILE A 203 -1.54 3.26 17.39
CA ILE A 203 -1.81 4.53 16.70
C ILE A 203 -2.80 5.35 17.55
N GLY A 204 -2.82 6.67 17.38
CA GLY A 204 -3.84 7.53 17.98
C GLY A 204 -5.14 7.50 17.20
N ASN A 205 -6.28 7.76 17.86
CA ASN A 205 -7.56 7.86 17.16
C ASN A 205 -7.64 9.13 16.29
N GLU A 206 -6.90 10.17 16.66
CA GLU A 206 -6.70 11.41 15.90
C GLU A 206 -5.83 11.24 14.65
N ASP A 207 -5.08 10.14 14.53
CA ASP A 207 -4.27 9.84 13.35
C ASP A 207 -5.11 9.24 12.21
N VAL A 208 -6.38 8.92 12.49
CA VAL A 208 -7.29 8.23 11.58
C VAL A 208 -8.53 9.08 11.31
N ASN A 209 -8.92 9.17 10.04
CA ASN A 209 -10.17 9.77 9.62
C ASN A 209 -10.87 8.85 8.62
N ILE A 210 -12.18 8.65 8.80
CA ILE A 210 -12.97 7.82 7.89
C ILE A 210 -13.99 8.69 7.16
N GLN A 211 -14.02 8.56 5.84
CA GLN A 211 -15.02 9.17 4.97
C GLN A 211 -15.84 8.07 4.32
N ILE A 212 -17.15 8.16 4.48
CA ILE A 212 -18.11 7.16 4.03
C ILE A 212 -18.91 7.75 2.88
N PHE A 213 -18.93 7.03 1.76
CA PHE A 213 -19.62 7.41 0.55
C PHE A 213 -20.90 6.59 0.43
N SER A 214 -22.06 7.25 0.47
CA SER A 214 -23.37 6.61 0.38
C SER A 214 -24.23 7.27 -0.69
N LYS A 215 -25.22 6.55 -1.21
CA LYS A 215 -26.24 7.12 -2.11
C LYS A 215 -27.42 7.61 -1.30
N ARG A 216 -27.93 8.80 -1.61
CA ARG A 216 -29.19 9.26 -1.05
C ARG A 216 -30.35 8.45 -1.65
N ASN A 217 -31.21 7.86 -0.82
CA ASN A 217 -32.36 7.04 -1.23
C ASN A 217 -33.04 7.57 -2.52
N GLY A 218 -32.99 6.77 -3.59
CA GLY A 218 -33.66 7.04 -4.86
C GLY A 218 -33.05 8.14 -5.74
N LYS A 219 -31.90 8.73 -5.39
CA LYS A 219 -31.19 9.73 -6.22
C LYS A 219 -29.79 9.28 -6.61
N MET A 220 -29.29 9.81 -7.72
CA MET A 220 -27.90 9.67 -8.17
C MET A 220 -26.90 10.55 -7.40
N GLU A 221 -27.34 11.19 -6.31
CA GLU A 221 -26.50 12.07 -5.48
C GLU A 221 -25.70 11.24 -4.47
N THR A 222 -24.37 11.39 -4.48
CA THR A 222 -23.47 10.83 -3.46
C THR A 222 -23.41 11.76 -2.25
N ILE A 223 -23.63 11.21 -1.06
CA ILE A 223 -23.43 11.87 0.23
C ILE A 223 -22.11 11.38 0.80
N VAL A 224 -21.35 12.30 1.40
CA VAL A 224 -20.12 11.99 2.14
C VAL A 224 -20.35 12.29 3.61
N GLU A 225 -20.20 11.27 4.45
CA GLU A 225 -20.32 11.36 5.90
C GLU A 225 -18.98 11.04 6.55
N SER A 226 -18.67 11.68 7.66
CA SER A 226 -17.44 11.41 8.40
C SER A 226 -17.72 10.51 9.60
N ALA A 227 -16.92 9.46 9.74
CA ALA A 227 -16.86 8.62 10.92
C ALA A 227 -15.47 8.71 11.56
N SER A 228 -15.39 8.34 12.84
CA SER A 228 -14.17 8.38 13.63
C SER A 228 -14.07 7.18 14.55
N TYR A 229 -12.93 7.06 15.24
CA TYR A 229 -12.78 6.17 16.38
C TYR A 229 -12.70 6.98 17.66
N ASP A 230 -13.24 6.44 18.74
CA ASP A 230 -12.95 6.93 20.09
C ASP A 230 -11.56 6.45 20.57
N LYS A 231 -11.22 6.77 21.82
CA LYS A 231 -9.92 6.39 22.42
C LYS A 231 -9.79 4.90 22.73
N GLU A 232 -10.89 4.17 22.74
CA GLU A 232 -10.94 2.72 22.95
C GLU A 232 -11.01 1.96 21.62
N GLY A 233 -11.00 2.66 20.48
CA GLY A 233 -11.03 2.06 19.15
C GLY A 233 -12.43 1.65 18.70
N PHE A 234 -13.49 2.11 19.35
CA PHE A 234 -14.86 1.93 18.88
C PHE A 234 -15.22 2.96 17.82
N LEU A 235 -16.02 2.54 16.84
CA LEU A 235 -16.51 3.40 15.78
C LEU A 235 -17.57 4.39 16.29
N GLU A 236 -17.41 5.65 15.94
CA GLU A 236 -18.36 6.73 16.18
C GLU A 236 -18.93 7.23 14.83
N ASN A 237 -20.22 7.58 14.83
CA ASN A 237 -20.94 8.07 13.64
C ASN A 237 -20.88 7.10 12.44
N TRP A 238 -20.80 5.79 12.73
CA TRP A 238 -20.83 4.75 11.70
C TRP A 238 -22.27 4.42 11.29
N PRO A 239 -22.57 4.30 9.99
CA PRO A 239 -23.90 3.98 9.51
C PRO A 239 -24.33 2.58 9.93
N ILE A 240 -25.55 2.50 10.46
CA ILE A 240 -26.16 1.24 10.89
C ILE A 240 -26.32 0.33 9.68
N GLY A 241 -25.90 -0.92 9.82
CA GLY A 241 -26.02 -1.94 8.78
C GLY A 241 -25.12 -1.76 7.57
N PHE A 242 -24.04 -0.96 7.67
CA PHE A 242 -23.09 -0.79 6.57
C PHE A 242 -22.44 -2.10 6.08
N PHE A 243 -22.20 -3.04 7.00
CA PHE A 243 -21.65 -4.35 6.68
C PHE A 243 -22.73 -5.44 6.52
N ASP A 244 -24.01 -5.10 6.72
CA ASP A 244 -25.09 -6.05 6.57
C ASP A 244 -25.36 -6.28 5.08
N GLU A 245 -25.45 -7.55 4.66
CA GLU A 245 -25.69 -7.95 3.27
C GLU A 245 -27.12 -7.58 2.75
N GLY A 246 -27.90 -6.77 3.48
CA GLY A 246 -29.35 -6.69 3.36
C GLY A 246 -30.02 -5.34 3.11
N ASN A 247 -29.34 -4.18 3.13
CA ASN A 247 -30.01 -2.87 3.03
C ASN A 247 -29.40 -1.92 1.98
N TYR A 248 -29.26 -2.42 0.75
CA TYR A 248 -29.11 -1.56 -0.42
C TYR A 248 -30.34 -1.71 -1.32
N LEU A 249 -31.48 -1.15 -0.89
CA LEU A 249 -32.64 -0.87 -1.74
C LEU A 249 -32.84 0.63 -1.87
#